data_AF-A0A8H5XT62-F1
#
_entry.id   AF-A0A8H5XT62-F1
#
_cell.length_a   1.000
_cell.length_b   1.000
_cell.length_c   1.000
_cell.angle_alpha   90.00
_cell.angle_beta   90.00
_cell.angle_gamma   90.00
#
_symmetry.space_group_name_H-M   'P 1'
#
loop_
_entity.id
_entity.type
_entity.pdbx_description
1 polymer ?
#
loop_
_entity_poly.entity_id
_entity_poly.type
_entity_poly.pdbx_seq_one_letter_code
_entity_poly.pdbx_strand_id
1 'polypeptide(L)'
;MQEVHKKYGDVVRIAPNELSFNSAAAYKEIYSHVSKNTDVFLKSDVLYKSELNTSRPDIVFVRDPGDHRIQRKSLSYAFSPQALRKTESVVSHYVEQFVQRLGQHGGPKSGGVDVSTVYNWLTFDIIGNMPQSKAFGRIS
;
A
#
# COMPACT_ATOMS: atom_id res chain seq x y z
N MET A 1 18.33 -9.09 -8.11
CA MET A 1 18.48 -7.65 -8.43
C MET A 1 19.70 -6.99 -7.79
N GLN A 2 19.94 -7.16 -6.48
CA GLN A 2 21.11 -6.54 -5.82
C GLN A 2 22.46 -6.94 -6.46
N GLU A 3 22.67 -8.22 -6.75
CA GLU A 3 23.91 -8.70 -7.39
C GLU A 3 24.14 -8.12 -8.79
N VAL A 4 23.04 -7.90 -9.53
CA VAL A 4 23.07 -7.31 -10.88
C VAL A 4 23.54 -5.86 -10.80
N HIS A 5 22.98 -5.07 -9.88
CA HIS A 5 23.42 -3.69 -9.66
C HIS A 5 24.86 -3.60 -9.13
N LYS A 6 25.32 -4.56 -8.30
CA LYS A 6 26.73 -4.64 -7.89
C LYS A 6 27.68 -4.83 -9.08
N LYS A 7 27.26 -5.57 -10.11
CA LYS A 7 28.09 -5.89 -11.28
C LYS A 7 28.03 -4.83 -12.39
N TYR A 8 26.84 -4.28 -12.64
CA TYR A 8 26.57 -3.43 -13.81
C TYR A 8 26.32 -1.96 -13.46
N GLY A 9 26.25 -1.62 -12.16
CA GLY A 9 26.02 -0.26 -11.67
C GLY A 9 24.56 0.05 -11.38
N ASP A 10 24.28 1.34 -11.13
CA ASP A 10 22.98 1.79 -10.61
C ASP A 10 21.84 1.78 -11.63
N VAL A 11 22.15 1.65 -12.93
CA VAL A 11 21.15 1.61 -14.01
C VAL A 11 21.38 0.37 -14.85
N VAL A 12 20.38 -0.51 -14.89
CA VAL A 12 20.47 -1.78 -15.61
C VAL A 12 19.24 -1.96 -16.50
N ARG A 13 19.46 -2.25 -17.78
CA ARG A 13 18.38 -2.64 -18.70
C ARG A 13 18.03 -4.11 -18.49
N ILE A 14 16.77 -4.39 -18.12
CA ILE A 14 16.27 -5.75 -17.85
C ILE A 14 15.34 -6.28 -18.96
N ALA A 15 14.80 -5.38 -19.79
CA ALA A 15 14.06 -5.72 -21.02
C ALA A 15 14.24 -4.60 -22.07
N PRO A 16 13.82 -4.78 -23.34
CA PRO A 16 13.98 -3.74 -24.37
C PRO A 16 13.49 -2.35 -23.95
N ASN A 17 12.37 -2.28 -23.22
CA ASN A 17 11.76 -1.04 -22.74
C ASN A 17 11.70 -0.94 -21.21
N GLU A 18 12.56 -1.67 -20.48
CA GLU A 18 12.53 -1.71 -19.01
C GLU A 18 13.93 -1.48 -18.42
N LEU A 19 14.02 -0.48 -17.54
CA LEU A 19 15.23 -0.10 -16.81
C LEU A 19 14.98 -0.27 -15.31
N SER A 20 15.94 -0.88 -14.63
CA SER A 20 16.00 -0.94 -13.17
C SER A 20 16.99 0.09 -12.66
N PHE A 21 16.58 0.85 -11.64
CA PHE A 21 17.36 1.91 -11.02
C PHE A 21 17.63 1.59 -9.54
N ASN A 22 18.87 1.82 -9.09
CA ASN A 22 19.31 1.59 -7.71
C ASN A 22 19.96 2.85 -7.12
N SER A 23 19.35 4.02 -7.31
CA SER A 23 19.84 5.28 -6.71
C SER A 23 18.71 6.08 -6.07
N ALA A 24 19.02 6.78 -4.97
CA ALA A 24 18.07 7.64 -4.27
C ALA A 24 17.61 8.83 -5.15
N ALA A 25 18.49 9.32 -6.03
CA ALA A 25 18.16 10.36 -6.99
C ALA A 25 17.08 9.89 -7.98
N ALA A 26 17.25 8.70 -8.57
CA ALA A 26 16.26 8.13 -9.48
C ALA A 26 14.94 7.84 -8.76
N TYR A 27 14.97 7.31 -7.52
CA TYR A 27 13.76 7.12 -6.73
C TYR A 27 12.98 8.44 -6.55
N LYS A 28 13.69 9.52 -6.20
CA LYS A 28 13.08 10.83 -6.06
C LYS A 28 12.52 11.31 -7.39
N GLU A 29 13.27 11.22 -8.48
CA GLU A 29 12.82 11.70 -9.80
C GLU A 29 11.58 10.94 -10.30
N ILE A 30 11.55 9.61 -10.14
CA ILE A 30 10.46 8.75 -10.60
C ILE A 30 9.20 8.89 -9.72
N TYR A 31 9.35 8.97 -8.40
CA TYR A 31 8.22 8.90 -7.45
C TYR A 31 7.87 10.23 -6.77
N SER A 32 8.54 11.34 -7.11
CA SER A 32 8.20 12.65 -6.54
C SER A 32 6.84 13.16 -6.99
N HIS A 33 6.33 14.11 -6.22
CA HIS A 33 5.12 14.84 -6.59
C HIS A 33 5.33 15.63 -7.88
N VAL A 34 4.41 15.41 -8.82
CA VAL A 34 4.30 16.20 -10.05
C VAL A 34 4.04 17.66 -9.69
N SER A 35 4.96 18.55 -10.06
CA SER A 35 4.76 19.99 -10.06
C SER A 35 4.27 20.46 -11.43
N LYS A 36 3.82 21.72 -11.56
CA LYS A 36 3.34 22.27 -12.85
C LYS A 36 4.36 22.17 -13.99
N ASN A 37 5.65 21.99 -13.68
CA ASN A 37 6.75 22.00 -14.65
C ASN A 37 7.52 20.67 -14.69
N THR A 38 6.94 19.57 -14.20
CA THR A 38 7.60 18.26 -14.18
C THR A 38 6.75 17.27 -14.96
N ASP A 39 7.38 16.57 -15.91
CA ASP A 39 6.71 15.49 -16.64
C ASP A 39 6.24 14.40 -15.68
N VAL A 40 5.03 13.88 -15.92
CA VAL A 40 4.47 12.81 -15.09
C VAL A 40 5.01 11.48 -15.56
N PHE A 41 5.78 10.81 -14.71
CA PHE A 41 6.11 9.41 -14.95
C PHE A 41 4.86 8.56 -14.69
N LEU A 42 4.20 8.14 -15.76
CA LEU A 42 2.99 7.33 -15.66
C LEU A 42 3.32 5.94 -15.14
N LYS A 43 2.40 5.37 -14.35
CA LYS A 43 2.44 3.95 -13.99
C LYS A 43 2.55 3.11 -15.26
N SER A 44 3.38 2.07 -15.22
CA SER A 44 3.60 1.15 -16.34
C SER A 44 2.26 0.61 -16.87
N ASP A 45 2.07 0.62 -18.18
CA ASP A 45 0.92 -0.01 -18.82
C ASP A 45 0.97 -1.53 -18.69
N VAL A 46 2.14 -2.14 -18.71
CA VAL A 46 2.26 -3.60 -18.55
C VAL A 46 1.88 -4.04 -17.14
N LEU A 47 2.31 -3.31 -16.10
CA LEU A 47 2.12 -3.71 -14.70
C LEU A 47 0.77 -3.26 -14.12
N TYR A 48 0.23 -2.14 -14.59
CA TYR A 48 -0.96 -1.51 -14.00
C TYR A 48 -2.16 -1.47 -14.95
N LYS A 49 -2.07 -2.13 -16.12
CA LYS A 49 -3.28 -2.39 -16.90
C LYS A 49 -4.08 -3.46 -16.17
N SER A 50 -5.18 -3.02 -15.59
CA SER A 50 -6.16 -3.88 -14.97
C SER A 50 -6.67 -4.89 -16.00
N GLU A 51 -6.28 -6.17 -15.88
CA GLU A 51 -6.88 -7.27 -16.66
C GLU A 51 -8.37 -7.44 -16.33
N LEU A 52 -8.75 -7.02 -15.11
CA LEU A 52 -10.13 -6.81 -14.74
C LEU A 52 -10.60 -5.60 -15.55
N ASN A 53 -11.37 -5.86 -16.60
CA ASN A 53 -11.91 -4.88 -17.56
C ASN A 53 -12.94 -3.93 -16.87
N THR A 54 -12.56 -3.32 -15.76
CA THR A 54 -13.39 -2.42 -14.98
C THR A 54 -13.34 -1.07 -15.66
N SER A 55 -14.51 -0.53 -16.01
CA SER A 55 -14.62 0.79 -16.63
C SER A 55 -14.05 1.92 -15.74
N ARG A 56 -13.71 1.63 -14.49
CA ARG A 56 -13.12 2.54 -13.50
C ARG A 56 -12.11 1.79 -12.61
N PRO A 57 -10.79 1.91 -12.86
CA PRO A 57 -9.77 1.34 -11.99
C PRO A 57 -9.72 2.06 -10.64
N ASP A 58 -9.38 1.33 -9.58
CA ASP A 58 -9.13 1.90 -8.26
C ASP A 58 -7.81 2.72 -8.22
N ILE A 59 -7.51 3.31 -7.07
CA ILE A 59 -6.38 4.24 -6.91
C ILE A 59 -5.02 3.58 -7.17
N VAL A 60 -4.91 2.27 -6.97
CA VAL A 60 -3.69 1.50 -7.21
C VAL A 60 -3.47 1.31 -8.70
N PHE A 61 -4.53 1.04 -9.47
CA PHE A 61 -4.43 0.74 -10.90
C PHE A 61 -4.68 1.93 -11.84
N VAL A 62 -5.32 3.01 -11.36
CA VAL A 62 -5.58 4.20 -12.18
C VAL A 62 -4.26 4.84 -12.61
N ARG A 63 -4.13 5.03 -13.93
CA ARG A 63 -2.95 5.58 -14.59
C ARG A 63 -3.10 7.04 -14.97
N ASP A 64 -4.33 7.48 -15.26
CA ASP A 64 -4.61 8.89 -15.54
C ASP A 64 -4.34 9.74 -14.28
N PRO A 65 -3.46 10.76 -14.34
CA PRO A 65 -3.12 11.57 -13.18
C PRO A 65 -4.29 12.40 -12.64
N GLY A 66 -5.24 12.79 -13.50
CA GLY A 66 -6.43 13.54 -13.12
C GLY A 66 -7.38 12.69 -12.28
N ASP A 67 -7.73 11.50 -12.77
CA ASP A 67 -8.55 10.54 -12.05
C ASP A 67 -7.86 10.10 -10.74
N HIS A 68 -6.56 9.80 -10.80
CA HIS A 68 -5.78 9.48 -9.60
C HIS A 68 -5.84 10.61 -8.56
N ARG A 69 -5.76 11.88 -8.99
CA ARG A 69 -5.85 13.04 -8.09
C ARG A 69 -7.22 13.13 -7.43
N ILE A 70 -8.30 12.88 -8.16
CA ILE A 70 -9.68 12.87 -7.63
C ILE A 70 -9.82 11.76 -6.58
N GLN A 71 -9.41 10.53 -6.93
CA GLN A 71 -9.50 9.38 -6.03
C GLN A 71 -8.62 9.59 -4.78
N ARG A 72 -7.38 10.06 -4.94
CA ARG A 72 -6.47 10.37 -3.82
C ARG A 72 -7.03 11.44 -2.91
N LYS A 73 -7.66 12.49 -3.47
CA LYS A 73 -8.28 13.55 -2.66
C LYS A 73 -9.40 12.96 -1.81
N SER A 74 -10.29 12.15 -2.40
CA SER A 74 -11.36 11.47 -1.67
C SER A 74 -10.79 10.58 -0.56
N LEU A 75 -9.78 9.76 -0.88
CA LEU A 75 -9.12 8.87 0.06
C LEU A 75 -8.45 9.63 1.22
N SER A 76 -7.85 10.79 0.96
CA SER A 76 -7.08 11.54 1.96
C SER A 76 -7.89 11.96 3.18
N TYR A 77 -9.20 12.13 3.06
CA TYR A 77 -10.07 12.45 4.19
C TYR A 77 -10.11 11.33 5.23
N ALA A 78 -10.12 10.07 4.78
CA ALA A 78 -10.09 8.89 5.63
C ALA A 78 -8.78 8.78 6.44
N PHE A 79 -7.69 9.36 5.92
CA PHE A 79 -6.36 9.35 6.55
C PHE A 79 -5.96 10.72 7.13
N SER A 80 -6.92 11.63 7.35
CA SER A 80 -6.65 12.90 8.03
C SER A 80 -6.27 12.69 9.50
N PRO A 81 -5.54 13.62 10.15
CA PRO A 81 -5.18 13.48 11.56
C PRO A 81 -6.38 13.28 12.50
N GLN A 82 -7.51 13.94 12.21
CA GLN A 82 -8.74 13.75 12.98
C GLN A 82 -9.34 12.35 12.78
N ALA A 83 -9.31 11.84 11.55
CA ALA A 83 -9.78 10.50 11.23
C ALA A 83 -8.90 9.43 11.89
N LEU A 84 -7.57 9.61 11.89
CA LEU A 84 -6.62 8.72 12.56
C LEU A 84 -6.83 8.67 14.09
N ARG A 85 -7.10 9.81 14.74
CA ARG A 85 -7.45 9.84 16.17
C ARG A 85 -8.72 9.04 16.49
N LYS A 86 -9.71 9.04 15.59
CA LYS A 86 -10.92 8.23 15.75
C LYS A 86 -10.65 6.73 15.56
N THR A 87 -9.62 6.38 14.81
CA THR A 87 -9.21 4.99 14.56
C THR A 87 -8.32 4.43 15.68
N GLU A 88 -7.68 5.28 16.48
CA GLU A 88 -6.78 4.88 17.57
C GLU A 88 -7.41 3.87 18.53
N SER A 89 -8.64 4.12 18.99
CA SER A 89 -9.33 3.22 19.91
C SER A 89 -9.61 1.85 19.29
N VAL A 90 -9.92 1.79 18.00
CA VAL A 90 -10.14 0.53 17.26
C VAL A 90 -8.84 -0.25 17.16
N VAL A 91 -7.73 0.41 16.81
CA VAL A 91 -6.42 -0.23 16.72
C VAL A 91 -6.00 -0.78 18.08
N SER A 92 -6.08 0.04 19.14
CA SER A 92 -5.72 -0.38 20.49
C SER A 92 -6.52 -1.59 20.95
N HIS A 93 -7.84 -1.59 20.71
CA HIS A 93 -8.71 -2.70 21.05
C HIS A 93 -8.28 -4.03 20.40
N TYR A 94 -8.00 -4.03 19.09
CA TYR A 94 -7.57 -5.25 18.39
C TYR A 94 -6.14 -5.67 18.73
N VAL A 95 -5.25 -4.72 18.99
CA VAL A 95 -3.88 -5.02 19.47
C VAL A 95 -3.92 -5.68 20.85
N GLU A 96 -4.76 -5.21 21.76
CA GLU A 96 -4.94 -5.83 23.08
C GLU A 96 -5.46 -7.28 22.95
N GLN A 97 -6.47 -7.51 22.11
CA GLN A 97 -6.97 -8.86 21.84
C GLN A 97 -5.90 -9.76 21.21
N PHE A 98 -5.11 -9.21 20.28
CA PHE A 98 -4.01 -9.93 19.63
C PHE A 98 -2.97 -10.39 20.65
N VAL A 99 -2.52 -9.50 21.53
CA VAL A 99 -1.56 -9.84 22.60
C VAL A 99 -2.14 -10.88 23.56
N GLN A 100 -3.41 -10.73 23.95
CA GLN A 100 -4.09 -11.69 24.82
C GLN A 100 -4.13 -13.10 24.18
N ARG A 101 -4.52 -13.20 22.91
CA ARG A 101 -4.58 -14.49 22.19
C ARG A 101 -3.20 -15.11 22.00
N LEU A 102 -2.17 -14.31 21.71
CA LEU A 102 -0.80 -14.80 21.66
C LEU A 102 -0.34 -15.34 23.03
N GLY A 103 -0.72 -14.70 24.13
CA GLY A 103 -0.43 -15.20 25.48
C GLY A 103 -1.14 -16.52 25.81
N GLN A 104 -2.35 -16.73 25.28
CA GLN A 104 -3.14 -17.94 25.50
C GLN A 104 -2.68 -19.14 24.67
N HIS A 105 -2.29 -18.88 23.41
CA HIS A 105 -1.93 -19.92 22.45
C HIS A 105 -0.42 -20.04 22.20
N GLY A 106 0.38 -19.16 22.80
CA GLY A 106 1.84 -19.19 22.73
C GLY A 106 2.51 -19.90 23.90
N GLY A 107 3.84 -19.94 23.86
CA GLY A 107 4.69 -20.40 24.96
C GLY A 107 5.33 -21.77 24.72
N PRO A 108 6.22 -22.20 25.64
CA PRO A 108 7.07 -23.39 25.44
C PRO A 108 6.32 -24.71 25.22
N LYS A 109 5.02 -24.76 25.56
CA LYS A 109 4.18 -25.96 25.50
C LYS A 109 3.11 -25.92 24.40
N SER A 110 2.99 -24.83 23.64
CA SER A 110 1.86 -24.63 22.73
C SER A 110 2.08 -25.13 21.29
N GLY A 111 3.25 -25.69 20.99
CA GLY A 111 3.62 -26.06 19.62
C GLY A 111 4.03 -24.87 18.74
N GLY A 112 3.99 -23.65 19.28
CA GLY A 112 4.28 -22.42 18.55
C GLY A 112 3.04 -21.83 17.86
N VAL A 113 3.14 -20.57 17.47
CA VAL A 113 2.07 -19.85 16.76
C VAL A 113 2.63 -19.35 15.44
N ASP A 114 1.89 -19.55 14.35
CA ASP A 114 2.20 -18.92 13.08
C ASP A 114 1.89 -17.43 13.14
N VAL A 115 2.93 -16.64 13.36
CA VAL A 115 2.85 -15.18 13.49
C VAL A 115 2.33 -14.54 12.21
N SER A 116 2.63 -15.08 11.02
CA SER A 116 2.12 -14.54 9.75
C SER A 116 0.59 -14.63 9.67
N THR A 117 0.03 -15.79 10.04
CA THR A 117 -1.42 -15.98 10.08
C THR A 117 -2.10 -15.05 11.08
N VAL A 118 -1.58 -14.95 12.31
CA VAL A 118 -2.21 -14.11 13.34
C VAL A 118 -2.09 -12.61 13.02
N TYR A 119 -0.99 -12.15 12.42
CA TYR A 119 -0.87 -10.78 11.93
C TYR A 119 -1.83 -10.45 10.78
N ASN A 120 -2.07 -11.40 9.87
CA ASN A 120 -3.05 -11.22 8.81
C ASN A 120 -4.45 -11.02 9.40
N TRP A 121 -4.86 -11.84 10.37
CA TRP A 121 -6.14 -11.66 11.07
C TRP A 121 -6.24 -10.29 11.76
N LEU A 122 -5.21 -9.89 12.50
CA LEU A 122 -5.14 -8.57 13.14
C LEU A 122 -5.34 -7.44 12.12
N THR A 123 -4.67 -7.53 10.97
CA THR A 123 -4.74 -6.51 9.92
C THR A 123 -6.13 -6.44 9.30
N PHE A 124 -6.77 -7.59 9.03
CA PHE A 124 -8.16 -7.63 8.54
C PHE A 124 -9.15 -7.08 9.56
N ASP A 125 -9.01 -7.46 10.84
CA ASP A 125 -9.89 -6.99 11.91
C ASP A 125 -9.81 -5.46 12.08
N ILE A 126 -8.58 -4.91 12.09
CA ILE A 126 -8.37 -3.47 12.16
C ILE A 126 -8.97 -2.77 10.94
N ILE A 127 -8.58 -3.17 9.73
CA ILE A 127 -9.02 -2.51 8.48
C ILE A 127 -10.54 -2.62 8.31
N GLY A 128 -11.13 -3.79 8.60
CA GLY A 128 -12.56 -4.03 8.49
C GLY A 128 -13.40 -3.20 9.45
N ASN A 129 -12.86 -2.89 10.63
CA ASN A 129 -13.58 -2.15 11.69
C ASN A 129 -13.17 -0.68 11.81
N MET A 130 -12.28 -0.18 10.94
CA MET A 130 -12.00 1.24 10.85
C MET A 130 -13.30 2.02 10.54
N PRO A 131 -13.61 3.15 11.21
CA PRO A 131 -14.80 3.95 10.92
C PRO A 131 -14.96 4.32 9.44
N GLN A 132 -13.83 4.44 8.73
CA GLN A 132 -13.71 4.76 7.32
C GLN A 132 -14.03 3.56 6.42
N SER A 133 -13.90 2.30 6.89
CA SER A 133 -14.22 1.08 6.14
C SER A 133 -15.65 1.09 5.61
N LYS A 134 -16.59 1.60 6.42
CA LYS A 134 -18.00 1.76 6.06
C LYS A 134 -18.24 2.91 5.08
N ALA A 135 -17.36 3.92 5.07
CA ALA A 135 -17.42 5.01 4.10
C ALA A 135 -16.92 4.59 2.71
N PHE A 136 -15.99 3.63 2.63
CA PHE A 136 -15.56 3.02 1.36
C PHE A 136 -16.68 2.23 0.66
N GLY A 137 -17.66 1.71 1.42
CA GLY A 137 -18.81 0.97 0.89
C GLY A 137 -19.99 1.82 0.40
N ARG A 138 -19.90 3.16 0.45
CA ARG A 138 -20.97 4.06 -0.01
C ARG A 138 -20.55 4.80 -1.28
N ILE A 139 -20.56 4.08 -2.39
CA ILE A 139 -20.76 4.67 -3.71
C ILE A 139 -21.92 3.91 -4.35
N SER A 140 -23.13 4.41 -4.09
CA SER A 140 -24.35 4.12 -4.86
C SER A 140 -24.79 5.41 -5.53
#